data_AF-A1CBA5-F1
#
_entry.id   AF-A1CBA5-F1
#
_cell.length_a   1.000
_cell.length_b   1.000
_cell.length_c   1.000
_cell.angle_alpha   90.00
_cell.angle_beta   90.00
_cell.angle_gamma   90.00
#
_symmetry.space_group_name_H-M   'P 1'
#
loop_
_entity.id
_entity.type
_entity.pdbx_description
1 polymer ?
#
loop_
_entity_poly.entity_id
_entity_poly.type
_entity_poly.pdbx_seq_one_letter_code
_entity_poly.pdbx_strand_id
1 'polypeptide(L)'
;MSSFDEDPVATAERDHDREPASNSLLRASTPLVSDLEQEVLEEYTRLLGNVNKPAALQLSDKLADLAGNPTSLTLDGLRLLERKTATVCTLLKASVYSIVLQQQIFNESEQQQQQQAEEEEERRLEEQQRGFGGGYEGDMSFTGRYM
;
A
#
# COMPACT_ATOMS: atom_id res chain seq x y z
N MET A 1 92.52 -49.56 -9.35
CA MET A 1 92.14 -50.86 -9.97
C MET A 1 90.85 -50.58 -10.71
N SER A 2 90.66 -50.72 -12.00
CA SER A 2 91.42 -51.16 -13.17
C SER A 2 90.42 -50.86 -14.30
N SER A 3 90.69 -49.93 -15.21
CA SER A 3 91.46 -50.17 -16.43
C SER A 3 90.61 -50.74 -17.59
N PHE A 4 90.55 -49.94 -18.67
CA PHE A 4 90.43 -50.31 -20.09
C PHE A 4 88.99 -50.62 -20.55
N ASP A 5 88.45 -49.96 -21.57
CA ASP A 5 88.98 -49.96 -22.94
C ASP A 5 88.73 -48.63 -23.68
N GLU A 6 89.68 -48.28 -24.54
CA GLU A 6 89.83 -47.02 -25.30
C GLU A 6 89.77 -47.35 -26.81
N ASP A 7 88.84 -46.70 -27.53
CA ASP A 7 88.86 -46.31 -28.97
C ASP A 7 88.99 -47.36 -30.11
N PRO A 8 88.79 -47.01 -31.41
CA PRO A 8 87.84 -46.06 -32.03
C PRO A 8 87.16 -46.64 -33.31
N VAL A 9 86.01 -46.09 -33.74
CA VAL A 9 85.73 -46.05 -35.19
C VAL A 9 85.14 -44.70 -35.57
N ALA A 10 85.95 -43.96 -36.32
CA ALA A 10 85.54 -42.79 -37.06
C ALA A 10 84.43 -43.16 -38.06
N THR A 11 83.46 -42.29 -38.24
CA THR A 11 83.14 -41.75 -39.57
C THR A 11 82.18 -40.57 -39.46
N ALA A 12 82.63 -39.49 -40.08
CA ALA A 12 81.84 -38.45 -40.72
C ALA A 12 81.02 -37.52 -39.82
N GLU A 13 81.64 -36.37 -39.55
CA GLU A 13 80.99 -35.08 -39.42
C GLU A 13 79.76 -34.96 -40.34
N ARG A 14 78.61 -34.65 -39.74
CA ARG A 14 77.70 -33.65 -40.28
C ARG A 14 77.27 -32.72 -39.17
N ASP A 15 78.01 -31.64 -39.15
CA ASP A 15 77.67 -30.34 -38.63
C ASP A 15 76.19 -29.98 -38.89
N HIS A 16 75.41 -29.88 -37.82
CA HIS A 16 74.30 -28.93 -37.75
C HIS A 16 73.98 -28.62 -36.29
N ASP A 17 74.57 -27.50 -35.85
CA ASP A 17 74.07 -26.68 -34.75
C ASP A 17 72.54 -26.65 -34.68
N ARG A 18 71.97 -27.20 -33.60
CA ARG A 18 70.84 -26.53 -32.90
C ARG A 18 70.62 -27.05 -31.48
N GLU A 19 71.25 -26.34 -30.55
CA GLU A 19 70.83 -25.99 -29.18
C GLU A 19 69.32 -26.13 -28.84
N PRO A 20 69.01 -26.24 -27.53
CA PRO A 20 68.27 -27.30 -26.89
C PRO A 20 66.76 -27.17 -27.09
N ALA A 21 66.06 -28.29 -27.00
CA ALA A 21 64.60 -28.37 -26.94
C ALA A 21 64.06 -27.78 -25.62
N SER A 22 64.30 -26.49 -25.35
CA SER A 22 63.60 -25.71 -24.35
C SER A 22 62.27 -25.27 -24.94
N ASN A 23 61.28 -26.15 -24.81
CA ASN A 23 59.86 -25.81 -24.80
C ASN A 23 59.37 -24.92 -25.96
N SER A 24 59.58 -25.39 -27.18
CA SER A 24 58.91 -24.83 -28.37
C SER A 24 57.38 -25.02 -28.35
N LEU A 25 56.82 -25.77 -27.38
CA LEU A 25 55.37 -25.91 -27.16
C LEU A 25 54.72 -24.72 -26.44
N LEU A 26 55.53 -23.91 -25.73
CA LEU A 26 55.05 -22.65 -25.14
C LEU A 26 55.26 -21.46 -26.08
N ARG A 27 56.14 -21.59 -27.08
CA ARG A 27 56.52 -20.50 -28.01
C ARG A 27 55.91 -20.63 -29.40
N ALA A 28 55.82 -21.84 -29.95
CA ALA A 28 55.02 -22.10 -31.14
C ALA A 28 53.59 -22.33 -30.65
N SER A 29 52.87 -21.22 -30.48
CA SER A 29 51.44 -21.14 -30.77
C SER A 29 50.75 -22.50 -30.71
N THR A 30 50.22 -22.85 -29.55
CA THR A 30 48.88 -23.42 -29.59
C THR A 30 48.06 -22.51 -30.50
N PRO A 31 47.62 -22.95 -31.70
CA PRO A 31 46.77 -22.16 -32.60
C PRO A 31 45.35 -22.13 -32.03
N LEU A 32 45.25 -21.74 -30.76
CA LEU A 32 44.11 -21.95 -29.90
C LEU A 32 43.35 -20.66 -29.59
N VAL A 33 43.83 -19.52 -30.11
CA VAL A 33 43.00 -18.35 -30.28
C VAL A 33 43.59 -17.56 -31.47
N SER A 34 42.86 -17.45 -32.58
CA SER A 34 43.22 -16.54 -33.68
C SER A 34 43.27 -15.10 -33.16
N ASP A 35 44.10 -14.20 -33.71
CA ASP A 35 44.19 -12.80 -33.27
C ASP A 35 42.79 -12.13 -33.20
N LEU A 36 41.93 -12.47 -34.15
CA LEU A 36 40.53 -12.04 -34.18
C LEU A 36 39.70 -12.62 -33.02
N GLU A 37 39.94 -13.87 -32.66
CA GLU A 37 39.21 -14.58 -31.62
C GLU A 37 39.63 -14.09 -30.21
N GLN A 38 40.88 -13.63 -30.06
CA GLN A 38 41.38 -13.00 -28.84
C GLN A 38 40.79 -11.59 -28.69
N GLU A 39 40.73 -10.82 -29.78
CA GLU A 39 40.07 -9.51 -29.83
C GLU A 39 38.56 -9.64 -29.51
N VAL A 40 37.90 -10.66 -30.08
CA VAL A 40 36.50 -10.95 -29.78
C VAL A 40 36.31 -11.34 -28.30
N LEU A 41 37.18 -12.18 -27.74
CA LEU A 41 37.10 -12.55 -26.31
C LEU A 41 37.37 -11.37 -25.38
N GLU A 42 38.27 -10.46 -25.73
CA GLU A 42 38.50 -9.20 -25.00
C GLU A 42 37.28 -8.26 -25.10
N GLU A 43 36.66 -8.15 -26.26
CA GLU A 43 35.41 -7.39 -26.40
C GLU A 43 34.25 -8.04 -25.64
N TYR A 44 34.14 -9.37 -25.62
CA TYR A 44 33.13 -10.05 -24.80
C TYR A 44 33.38 -9.89 -23.30
N THR A 45 34.63 -9.91 -22.83
CA THR A 45 34.93 -9.66 -21.41
C THR A 45 34.74 -8.19 -21.04
N ARG A 46 35.05 -7.25 -21.93
CA ARG A 46 34.75 -5.82 -21.77
C ARG A 46 33.26 -5.55 -21.80
N LEU A 47 32.51 -6.17 -22.71
CA LEU A 47 31.06 -6.06 -22.81
C LEU A 47 30.37 -6.68 -21.59
N LEU A 48 30.78 -7.88 -21.17
CA LEU A 48 30.29 -8.50 -19.93
C LEU A 48 30.66 -7.63 -18.71
N GLY A 49 31.86 -7.07 -18.69
CA GLY A 49 32.31 -6.11 -17.68
C GLY A 49 31.43 -4.87 -17.63
N ASN A 50 31.10 -4.29 -18.77
CA ASN A 50 30.29 -3.08 -18.92
C ASN A 50 28.79 -3.32 -18.67
N VAL A 51 28.27 -4.50 -19.00
CA VAL A 51 26.85 -4.84 -18.83
C VAL A 51 26.58 -5.40 -17.42
N ASN A 52 27.46 -6.23 -16.87
CA ASN A 52 27.21 -6.86 -15.56
C ASN A 52 27.69 -6.07 -14.35
N LYS A 53 28.70 -5.20 -14.46
CA LYS A 53 29.25 -4.50 -13.27
C LYS A 53 28.73 -3.07 -13.15
N PRO A 54 29.00 -2.13 -14.07
CA PRO A 54 28.50 -0.78 -13.94
C PRO A 54 27.03 -0.69 -14.32
N ALA A 55 26.53 -1.38 -15.35
CA ALA A 55 25.11 -1.28 -15.72
C ALA A 55 24.20 -2.00 -14.72
N ALA A 56 24.52 -3.21 -14.25
CA ALA A 56 23.68 -3.88 -13.24
C ALA A 56 23.70 -3.15 -11.88
N LEU A 57 24.85 -2.66 -11.42
CA LEU A 57 24.94 -1.88 -10.17
C LEU A 57 24.32 -0.48 -10.32
N GLN A 58 24.58 0.26 -11.40
CA GLN A 58 23.92 1.56 -11.62
C GLN A 58 22.42 1.40 -11.83
N LEU A 59 21.98 0.33 -12.50
CA LEU A 59 20.56 0.09 -12.69
C LEU A 59 19.90 -0.27 -11.36
N SER A 60 20.56 -1.09 -10.52
CA SER A 60 20.10 -1.39 -9.16
C SER A 60 20.05 -0.13 -8.28
N ASP A 61 21.10 0.70 -8.29
CA ASP A 61 21.15 1.95 -7.53
C ASP A 61 20.08 2.94 -8.03
N LYS A 62 19.93 3.10 -9.34
CA LYS A 62 18.89 3.95 -9.93
C LYS A 62 17.49 3.42 -9.62
N LEU A 63 17.28 2.10 -9.63
CA LEU A 63 16.01 1.49 -9.22
C LEU A 63 15.73 1.68 -7.74
N ALA A 64 16.74 1.55 -6.87
CA ALA A 64 16.58 1.80 -5.45
C ALA A 64 16.24 3.28 -5.18
N ASP A 65 16.89 4.20 -5.88
CA ASP A 65 16.67 5.65 -5.76
C ASP A 65 15.30 6.07 -6.32
N LEU A 66 14.88 5.49 -7.46
CA LEU A 66 13.54 5.68 -8.04
C LEU A 66 12.44 4.94 -7.26
N ALA A 67 12.74 3.85 -6.57
CA ALA A 67 11.74 3.16 -5.75
C ALA A 67 11.56 3.87 -4.40
N GLY A 68 12.62 4.46 -3.84
CA GLY A 68 12.57 5.16 -2.56
C GLY A 68 11.90 6.52 -2.61
N ASN A 69 12.30 7.38 -3.56
CA ASN A 69 11.91 8.81 -3.57
C ASN A 69 10.43 9.08 -3.95
N PRO A 70 9.92 8.67 -5.13
CA PRO A 70 8.55 8.96 -5.52
C PRO A 70 7.52 8.13 -4.71
N THR A 71 7.86 6.93 -4.27
CA THR A 71 6.96 6.09 -3.46
C THR A 71 6.75 6.68 -2.07
N SER A 72 7.79 7.21 -1.42
CA SER A 72 7.63 7.87 -0.11
C SER A 72 6.77 9.14 -0.24
N LEU A 73 7.06 10.00 -1.22
CA LEU A 73 6.35 11.25 -1.40
C LEU A 73 4.87 11.05 -1.76
N THR A 74 4.57 10.06 -2.61
CA THR A 74 3.19 9.72 -2.97
C THR A 74 2.43 9.09 -1.80
N LEU A 75 3.06 8.21 -1.02
CA LEU A 75 2.45 7.60 0.15
C LEU A 75 2.20 8.63 1.27
N ASP A 76 3.14 9.54 1.50
CA ASP A 76 2.96 10.66 2.44
C ASP A 76 1.84 11.61 1.98
N GLY A 77 1.76 11.88 0.68
CA GLY A 77 0.67 12.63 0.06
C GLY A 77 -0.69 11.96 0.26
N LEU A 78 -0.79 10.65 0.04
CA LEU A 78 -2.00 9.87 0.26
C LEU A 78 -2.41 9.84 1.73
N ARG A 79 -1.45 9.68 2.66
CA ARG A 79 -1.72 9.69 4.10
C ARG A 79 -2.20 11.05 4.59
N LEU A 80 -1.61 12.14 4.08
CA LEU A 80 -2.08 13.49 4.38
C LEU A 80 -3.48 13.71 3.81
N LEU A 81 -3.73 13.25 2.59
CA LEU A 81 -5.04 13.36 1.94
C LEU A 81 -6.10 12.59 2.74
N GLU A 82 -5.83 11.35 3.14
CA GLU A 82 -6.69 10.52 3.98
C GLU A 82 -7.04 11.23 5.28
N ARG A 83 -6.06 11.78 6.00
CA ARG A 83 -6.33 12.52 7.25
C ARG A 83 -7.24 13.73 7.02
N LYS A 84 -7.01 14.48 5.94
CA LYS A 84 -7.80 15.68 5.61
C LYS A 84 -9.23 15.30 5.22
N THR A 85 -9.40 14.30 4.35
CA THR A 85 -10.73 13.85 3.92
C THR A 85 -11.48 13.13 5.02
N ALA A 86 -10.82 12.33 5.87
CA ALA A 86 -11.41 11.70 7.04
C ALA A 86 -11.93 12.75 8.03
N THR A 87 -11.18 13.84 8.23
CA THR A 87 -11.61 14.97 9.07
C THR A 87 -12.86 15.63 8.49
N VAL A 88 -12.84 15.98 7.20
CA VAL A 88 -14.00 16.59 6.53
C VAL A 88 -15.23 15.66 6.54
N CYS A 89 -15.04 14.37 6.25
CA CYS A 89 -16.10 13.37 6.28
C CYS A 89 -16.70 13.20 7.68
N THR A 90 -15.87 13.20 8.72
CA THR A 90 -16.33 13.11 10.11
C THR A 90 -17.14 14.35 10.51
N LEU A 91 -16.65 15.55 10.17
CA LEU A 91 -17.36 16.80 10.46
C LEU A 91 -18.69 16.86 9.70
N LEU A 92 -18.70 16.45 8.42
CA LEU A 92 -19.91 16.38 7.63
C LEU A 92 -20.91 15.38 8.22
N LYS A 93 -20.44 14.19 8.60
CA LYS A 93 -21.28 13.15 9.22
C LYS A 93 -21.86 13.62 10.55
N ALA A 94 -21.06 14.26 11.39
CA ALA A 94 -21.53 14.83 12.66
C ALA A 94 -22.55 15.95 12.43
N SER A 95 -22.30 16.82 11.45
CA SER A 95 -23.21 17.91 11.07
C SER A 95 -24.56 17.38 10.59
N VAL A 96 -24.54 16.44 9.63
CA VAL A 96 -25.76 15.81 9.11
C VAL A 96 -26.51 15.07 10.21
N TYR A 97 -25.81 14.30 11.05
CA TYR A 97 -26.43 13.60 12.17
C TYR A 97 -27.09 14.55 13.16
N SER A 98 -26.41 15.64 13.53
CA SER A 98 -26.95 16.67 14.43
C SER A 98 -28.22 17.28 13.86
N ILE A 99 -28.25 17.63 12.57
CA ILE A 99 -29.40 18.27 11.93
C ILE A 99 -30.59 17.30 11.87
N VAL A 100 -30.36 16.05 11.42
CA VAL A 100 -31.42 15.04 11.33
C VAL A 100 -31.99 14.73 12.71
N LEU A 101 -31.14 14.57 13.71
CA LEU A 101 -31.59 14.27 15.08
C LEU A 101 -32.37 15.44 15.68
N GLN A 102 -31.91 16.68 15.49
CA GLN A 102 -32.65 17.87 15.94
C GLN A 102 -34.01 17.97 15.28
N GLN A 103 -34.12 17.61 13.99
CA GLN A 103 -35.40 17.63 13.28
C GLN A 103 -36.36 16.52 13.74
N GLN A 104 -35.83 15.34 14.07
CA GLN A 104 -36.62 14.27 14.69
C GLN A 104 -37.19 14.71 16.03
N ILE A 105 -36.33 15.25 16.92
CA ILE A 105 -36.75 15.75 18.23
C ILE A 105 -37.79 16.86 18.09
N PHE A 106 -37.57 17.81 17.17
CA PHE A 106 -38.49 18.92 16.94
C PHE A 106 -39.87 18.41 16.46
N ASN A 107 -39.91 17.54 15.45
CA ASN A 107 -41.16 16.99 14.94
C ASN A 107 -41.90 16.14 15.98
N GLU A 108 -41.20 15.34 16.79
CA GLU A 108 -41.80 14.56 17.87
C GLU A 108 -42.36 15.46 18.98
N SER A 109 -41.66 16.55 19.32
CA SER A 109 -42.12 17.50 20.34
C SER A 109 -43.38 18.28 19.92
N GLU A 110 -43.48 18.68 18.65
CA GLU A 110 -44.67 19.36 18.10
C GLU A 110 -45.90 18.42 18.11
N GLN A 111 -45.71 17.15 17.76
CA GLN A 111 -46.80 16.16 17.82
C GLN A 111 -47.27 15.92 19.26
N GLN A 112 -46.36 15.86 20.24
CA GLN A 112 -46.74 15.72 21.64
C GLN A 112 -47.49 16.95 22.15
N GLN A 113 -47.12 18.16 21.75
CA GLN A 113 -47.85 19.38 22.12
C GLN A 113 -49.26 19.41 21.51
N GLN A 114 -49.43 19.01 20.25
CA GLN A 114 -50.76 18.92 19.64
C GLN A 114 -51.65 17.91 20.36
N GLN A 115 -51.14 16.72 20.67
CA GLN A 115 -51.91 15.71 21.41
C GLN A 115 -52.31 16.21 22.80
N GLN A 116 -51.40 16.86 23.53
CA GLN A 116 -51.73 17.42 24.85
C GLN A 116 -52.78 18.53 24.77
N ALA A 117 -52.70 19.40 23.76
CA ALA A 117 -53.68 20.47 23.55
C ALA A 117 -55.06 19.91 23.19
N GLU A 118 -55.13 18.90 22.32
CA GLU A 118 -56.38 18.22 21.97
C GLU A 118 -57.00 17.51 23.18
N GLU A 119 -56.20 16.77 23.97
CA GLU A 119 -56.69 16.12 25.19
C GLU A 119 -57.16 17.13 26.26
N GLU A 120 -56.48 18.28 26.38
CA GLU A 120 -56.88 19.33 27.33
C GLU A 120 -58.18 20.01 26.87
N GLU A 121 -58.35 20.25 25.57
CA GLU A 121 -59.60 20.76 25.01
C GLU A 121 -60.75 19.76 25.18
N GLU A 122 -60.52 18.48 24.92
CA GLU A 122 -61.51 17.43 25.11
C GLU A 122 -61.92 17.30 26.58
N ARG A 123 -60.94 17.30 27.52
CA ARG A 123 -61.23 17.33 28.96
C ARG A 123 -62.05 18.56 29.36
N ARG A 124 -61.73 19.75 28.83
CA ARG A 124 -62.49 20.97 29.12
C ARG A 124 -63.92 20.91 28.58
N LEU A 125 -64.13 20.30 27.42
CA LEU A 125 -65.46 20.07 26.84
C LEU A 125 -66.26 19.06 27.67
N GLU A 126 -65.62 17.97 28.13
CA GLU A 126 -66.24 16.99 29.02
C GLU A 126 -66.63 17.59 30.38
N GLU A 127 -65.76 18.41 30.97
CA GLU A 127 -66.07 19.13 32.22
C GLU A 127 -67.24 20.11 32.03
N GLN A 128 -67.28 20.84 30.92
CA GLN A 128 -68.38 21.75 30.59
C GLN A 128 -69.71 20.99 30.40
N GLN A 129 -69.70 19.81 29.77
CA GLN A 129 -70.89 18.96 29.65
C GLN A 129 -71.34 18.37 31.00
N ARG A 130 -70.41 17.92 31.85
CA ARG A 130 -70.74 17.43 33.21
C ARG A 130 -71.34 18.53 34.10
N GLY A 131 -70.91 19.78 33.95
CA GLY A 131 -71.42 20.90 34.73
C GLY A 131 -72.86 21.31 34.39
N PHE A 132 -73.33 21.03 33.16
CA PHE A 132 -74.68 21.39 32.70
C PHE A 132 -75.73 20.26 32.84
N GLY A 133 -75.33 19.02 33.13
CA GLY A 133 -76.23 17.86 33.18
C GLY A 133 -76.83 17.49 34.54
N GLY A 134 -76.41 18.13 35.65
CA GLY A 134 -76.72 17.67 37.02
C GLY A 134 -77.75 18.49 37.81
N GLY A 135 -78.51 19.39 37.17
CA GLY A 135 -79.23 20.47 37.87
C GLY A 135 -80.74 20.35 38.07
N TYR A 136 -81.39 19.20 37.82
CA TYR A 136 -82.85 19.11 37.98
C TYR A 136 -83.35 17.74 38.48
N GLU A 137 -82.71 17.16 39.49
CA GLU A 137 -83.31 16.02 40.18
C GLU A 137 -83.24 16.23 41.69
N GLY A 138 -84.31 16.81 42.25
CA GLY A 138 -84.52 16.78 43.70
C GLY A 138 -85.01 18.08 44.33
N ASP A 139 -86.20 18.56 43.97
CA ASP A 139 -87.14 19.05 44.99
C ASP A 139 -88.60 19.05 44.46
N MET A 140 -89.25 17.89 44.51
CA MET A 140 -90.70 17.84 44.67
C MET A 140 -90.97 17.31 46.08
N SER A 141 -90.60 18.09 47.10
CA SER A 141 -91.08 17.85 48.46
C SER A 141 -92.59 18.10 48.51
N PHE A 142 -93.30 17.00 48.28
CA PHE A 142 -94.63 16.68 48.77
C PHE A 142 -94.85 17.26 50.18
N THR A 143 -95.38 18.48 50.26
CA THR A 143 -95.93 19.03 51.50
C THR A 143 -97.44 18.81 51.50
N GLY A 144 -97.81 17.53 51.59
CA GLY A 144 -99.08 17.13 52.17
C GLY A 144 -99.02 17.34 53.68
N ARG A 145 -99.57 18.46 54.18
CA ARG A 145 -99.94 18.62 55.60
C ARG A 145 -101.40 19.06 55.67
N TYR A 146 -102.20 18.16 56.22
CA TYR A 146 -103.65 18.23 56.43
C TYR A 146 -104.09 19.33 57.42
N MET A 147 -105.39 19.63 57.32
CA MET A 147 -106.32 20.27 58.27
C MET A 147 -106.41 21.80 58.25
#